data_AF-A0A1G5D340-F1
#
_entry.id   AF-A0A1G5D340-F1
#
_cell.length_a   1.000
_cell.length_b   1.000
_cell.length_c   1.000
_cell.angle_alpha   90.00
_cell.angle_beta   90.00
_cell.angle_gamma   90.00
#
_symmetry.space_group_name_H-M   'P 1'
#
loop_
_entity.id
_entity.type
_entity.pdbx_description
1 polymer ?
#
loop_
_entity_poly.entity_id
_entity_poly.type
_entity_poly.pdbx_seq_one_letter_code
_entity_poly.pdbx_strand_id
1 'polypeptide(L)'
;MNFSLGYCMSVILSRNLGDYEWMHAISDECEKFILGIPDEWVIARLYGDIPYDVSSFRDMMMETGWFSDVRIIDAAHLNYRVMHEEIEFDALWYGTEYGKKFLADRAYLEDRGCTLISLETESYLPVSDGGSLRVACSDLTRDQKLILFGAGRYFEAFMRDYGSKYNPSYAVDNNPDRQGIDVSGVYIDSPKRIMNESADDILVVICSRDYEAIKKQILEMGNYDYRTMLFFDSVSRLEEFGIAATKEAEYIKKDHMILTELMSEFDRVCVENGLRYYFICGSLIGLVRHQGMIPWDDDIDLAMPREDYKKLKRIARRIWNKDNDTFQFIDYPDIGGGVFLDCMPRLFYMKDHIPVKVFDKVHGKATADIEDRAFIDIYVCDRAHKSKIVHNIAIGAMKGIYNMMMGHRPHINYDEYRILIPDRTIKLMKVLNTIGKAFPMRFLAFWYDAFARSGNFNRRATDYIMESCAIRCIELKYPIAHFGEGQRLPFESIEVMAPSDYDAQLHDMRYNNYMEFPRMSVRKPSHYFNSDIEIW
;
A
#
# COMPACT_ATOMS: atom_id res chain seq x y z
N MET A 1 10.17 -44.79 -1.81
CA MET A 1 10.51 -43.36 -1.80
C MET A 1 11.03 -43.04 -3.19
N ASN A 2 10.44 -42.01 -3.81
CA ASN A 2 10.71 -41.53 -5.16
C ASN A 2 11.75 -40.39 -5.16
N PHE A 3 11.94 -39.70 -4.03
CA PHE A 3 12.79 -38.50 -3.90
C PHE A 3 13.67 -38.57 -2.65
N SER A 4 14.85 -37.96 -2.69
CA SER A 4 15.79 -37.95 -1.55
C SER A 4 15.47 -36.87 -0.53
N LEU A 5 15.04 -35.69 -0.99
CA LEU A 5 14.67 -34.56 -0.14
C LEU A 5 13.52 -33.77 -0.78
N GLY A 6 12.32 -33.95 -0.24
CA GLY A 6 11.15 -33.16 -0.62
C GLY A 6 10.98 -31.90 0.22
N TYR A 7 10.40 -30.86 -0.39
CA TYR A 7 10.03 -29.62 0.28
C TYR A 7 8.59 -29.19 -0.07
N CYS A 8 7.89 -28.64 0.92
CA CYS A 8 6.64 -27.91 0.73
C CYS A 8 6.57 -26.81 1.79
N MET A 9 5.91 -25.69 1.46
CA MET A 9 5.51 -24.70 2.46
C MET A 9 4.00 -24.69 2.59
N SER A 10 3.47 -24.55 3.81
CA SER A 10 2.02 -24.51 4.01
C SER A 10 1.62 -23.74 5.26
N VAL A 11 0.45 -23.10 5.18
CA VAL A 11 -0.20 -22.46 6.32
C VAL A 11 -0.77 -23.52 7.28
N ILE A 12 -0.30 -23.48 8.53
CA ILE A 12 -0.83 -24.29 9.64
C ILE A 12 -1.63 -23.36 10.56
N LEU A 13 -2.93 -23.62 10.76
CA LEU A 13 -3.80 -22.80 11.62
C LEU A 13 -4.66 -23.65 12.58
N SER A 14 -4.67 -24.96 12.40
CA SER A 14 -5.48 -25.91 13.15
C SER A 14 -4.57 -26.84 13.94
N ARG A 15 -5.04 -27.28 15.11
CA ARG A 15 -4.40 -28.37 15.87
C ARG A 15 -4.97 -29.74 15.52
N ASN A 16 -5.96 -29.80 14.62
CA ASN A 16 -6.49 -31.06 14.13
C ASN A 16 -5.59 -31.64 13.04
N LEU A 17 -4.84 -32.69 13.35
CA LEU A 17 -3.93 -33.35 12.40
C LEU A 17 -4.65 -33.88 11.15
N GLY A 18 -5.95 -34.18 11.25
CA GLY A 18 -6.77 -34.61 10.11
C GLY A 18 -6.82 -33.60 8.96
N ASP A 19 -6.61 -32.31 9.25
CA ASP A 19 -6.59 -31.25 8.24
C ASP A 19 -5.29 -31.29 7.38
N TYR A 20 -4.30 -32.09 7.81
CA TYR A 20 -2.95 -32.15 7.25
C TYR A 20 -2.53 -33.54 6.76
N GLU A 21 -3.44 -34.53 6.70
CA GLU A 21 -3.15 -35.90 6.25
C GLU A 21 -2.58 -35.96 4.82
N TRP A 22 -2.88 -34.97 3.98
CA TRP A 22 -2.26 -34.86 2.66
C TRP A 22 -0.75 -34.67 2.73
N MET A 23 -0.23 -34.02 3.78
CA MET A 23 1.21 -33.84 4.01
C MET A 23 1.89 -35.16 4.36
N HIS A 24 1.22 -36.01 5.14
CA HIS A 24 1.71 -37.35 5.46
C HIS A 24 1.88 -38.18 4.19
N ALA A 25 0.85 -38.17 3.32
CA ALA A 25 0.88 -38.90 2.05
C ALA A 25 2.06 -38.50 1.15
N ILE A 26 2.36 -37.20 1.03
CA ILE A 26 3.50 -36.74 0.22
C ILE A 26 4.85 -36.97 0.92
N SER A 27 4.89 -36.94 2.25
CA SER A 27 6.12 -37.20 3.01
C SER A 27 6.61 -38.64 2.81
N ASP A 28 5.69 -39.61 2.69
CA ASP A 28 5.99 -41.02 2.42
C ASP A 28 6.65 -41.25 1.04
N GLU A 29 6.53 -40.29 0.13
CA GLU A 29 7.21 -40.32 -1.17
C GLU A 29 8.71 -39.96 -1.06
N CYS A 30 9.16 -39.42 0.07
CA CYS A 30 10.51 -38.87 0.23
C CYS A 30 11.33 -39.63 1.29
N GLU A 31 12.66 -39.71 1.12
CA GLU A 31 13.54 -40.19 2.20
C GLU A 31 13.61 -39.18 3.36
N LYS A 32 13.59 -37.89 3.02
CA LYS A 32 13.49 -36.76 3.94
C LYS A 32 12.46 -35.78 3.39
N PHE A 33 11.65 -35.22 4.28
CA PHE A 33 10.68 -34.21 3.92
C PHE A 33 10.84 -33.00 4.84
N ILE A 34 10.94 -31.80 4.28
CA ILE A 34 11.03 -30.54 5.03
C ILE A 34 9.76 -29.73 4.79
N LEU A 35 9.11 -29.31 5.88
CA LEU A 35 7.97 -28.40 5.84
C LEU A 35 8.41 -26.98 6.21
N GLY A 36 8.12 -26.03 5.33
CA GLY A 36 8.16 -24.60 5.67
C GLY A 36 6.83 -24.14 6.26
N ILE A 37 6.86 -23.54 7.45
CA ILE A 37 5.70 -22.88 8.06
C ILE A 37 6.00 -21.39 8.25
N PRO A 38 5.06 -20.49 7.91
CA PRO A 38 5.28 -19.05 7.99
C PRO A 38 5.50 -18.56 9.42
N ASP A 39 6.32 -17.52 9.58
CA ASP A 39 6.46 -16.81 10.85
C ASP A 39 5.17 -16.03 11.24
N GLU A 40 5.16 -15.47 12.44
CA GLU A 40 4.03 -14.68 12.95
C GLU A 40 3.73 -13.45 12.09
N TRP A 41 4.73 -12.84 11.46
CA TRP A 41 4.53 -11.65 10.65
C TRP A 41 3.79 -12.00 9.35
N VAL A 42 4.21 -13.06 8.66
CA VAL A 42 3.55 -13.56 7.45
C VAL A 42 2.10 -13.94 7.77
N ILE A 43 1.86 -14.65 8.88
CA ILE A 43 0.49 -14.99 9.32
C ILE A 43 -0.31 -13.73 9.62
N ALA A 44 0.25 -12.76 10.34
CA ALA A 44 -0.44 -11.52 10.66
C ALA A 44 -0.80 -10.70 9.41
N ARG A 45 0.05 -10.69 8.40
CA ARG A 45 -0.20 -10.00 7.12
C ARG A 45 -1.28 -10.70 6.28
N LEU A 46 -1.37 -12.02 6.36
CA LEU A 46 -2.35 -12.82 5.61
C LEU A 46 -3.73 -12.92 6.28
N TYR A 47 -3.75 -13.01 7.61
CA TYR A 47 -4.95 -13.36 8.39
C TYR A 47 -5.33 -12.33 9.46
N GLY A 48 -4.55 -11.26 9.61
CA GLY A 48 -4.66 -10.33 10.75
C GLY A 48 -3.97 -10.89 12.00
N ASP A 49 -3.93 -10.11 13.09
CA ASP A 49 -3.28 -10.50 14.35
C ASP A 49 -4.09 -11.55 15.14
N ILE A 50 -4.28 -12.72 14.54
CA ILE A 50 -4.88 -13.89 15.18
C ILE A 50 -3.89 -14.52 16.18
N PRO A 51 -4.37 -15.23 17.22
CA PRO A 51 -3.48 -16.01 18.08
C PRO A 51 -2.74 -17.07 17.27
N TYR A 52 -1.45 -16.87 17.07
CA TYR A 52 -0.56 -17.77 16.34
C TYR A 52 0.76 -17.90 17.09
N ASP A 53 1.11 -19.14 17.47
CA ASP A 53 2.37 -19.47 18.11
C ASP A 53 3.11 -20.44 17.19
N VAL A 54 4.03 -19.88 16.39
CA VAL A 54 4.73 -20.64 15.36
C VAL A 54 5.59 -21.74 15.97
N SER A 55 6.15 -21.52 17.17
CA SER A 55 6.98 -22.51 17.85
C SER A 55 6.14 -23.71 18.27
N SER A 56 4.94 -23.46 18.81
CA SER A 56 4.01 -24.54 19.16
C SER A 56 3.53 -25.33 17.94
N PHE A 57 3.26 -24.68 16.80
CA PHE A 57 2.89 -25.38 15.57
C PHE A 57 4.06 -26.15 14.96
N ARG A 58 5.28 -25.61 15.03
CA ARG A 58 6.50 -26.31 14.64
C ARG A 58 6.66 -27.60 15.42
N ASP A 59 6.58 -27.53 16.75
CA ASP A 59 6.75 -28.70 17.61
C ASP A 59 5.65 -29.74 17.36
N MET A 60 4.40 -29.31 17.21
CA MET A 60 3.28 -30.19 16.85
C MET A 60 3.54 -30.93 15.54
N MET A 61 4.04 -30.24 14.51
CA MET A 61 4.35 -30.88 13.23
C MET A 61 5.57 -31.80 13.32
N MET A 62 6.60 -31.46 14.09
CA MET A 62 7.74 -32.36 14.32
C MET A 62 7.33 -33.64 15.06
N GLU A 63 6.39 -33.56 16.00
CA GLU A 63 5.91 -34.70 16.80
C GLU A 63 5.14 -35.74 15.99
N THR A 64 4.62 -35.40 14.80
CA THR A 64 3.93 -36.37 13.93
C THR A 64 4.89 -37.42 13.37
N GLY A 65 6.19 -37.10 13.26
CA GLY A 65 7.20 -37.92 12.61
C GLY A 65 7.14 -37.92 11.07
N TRP A 66 6.25 -37.10 10.47
CA TRP A 66 6.13 -37.00 9.00
C TRP A 66 7.30 -36.21 8.38
N PHE A 67 7.88 -35.29 9.14
CA PHE A 67 8.89 -34.37 8.64
C PHE A 67 10.26 -34.67 9.24
N SER A 68 11.29 -34.63 8.40
CA SER A 68 12.68 -34.64 8.84
C SER A 68 13.08 -33.31 9.49
N ASP A 69 12.41 -32.22 9.11
CA ASP A 69 12.55 -30.90 9.71
C ASP A 69 11.31 -30.03 9.42
N VAL A 70 11.04 -29.08 10.32
CA VAL A 70 10.01 -28.05 10.14
C VAL A 70 10.67 -26.69 10.34
N ARG A 71 10.73 -25.92 9.25
CA ARG A 71 11.39 -24.62 9.15
C ARG A 71 10.38 -23.50 9.34
N ILE A 72 10.70 -22.56 10.22
CA ILE A 72 9.97 -21.29 10.30
C ILE A 72 10.53 -20.39 9.21
N ILE A 73 9.67 -19.92 8.31
CA ILE A 73 10.07 -19.16 7.12
C ILE A 73 9.47 -17.75 7.16
N ASP A 74 10.31 -16.75 6.89
CA ASP A 74 9.87 -15.36 6.71
C ASP A 74 9.38 -15.12 5.28
N ALA A 75 9.03 -13.87 4.97
CA ALA A 75 8.54 -13.47 3.65
C ALA A 75 9.53 -13.71 2.50
N ALA A 76 10.85 -13.58 2.73
CA ALA A 76 11.86 -13.80 1.71
C ALA A 76 11.99 -15.30 1.38
N HIS A 77 11.81 -16.15 2.39
CA HIS A 77 11.88 -17.60 2.29
C HIS A 77 10.61 -18.26 1.71
N LEU A 78 9.56 -17.48 1.45
CA LEU A 78 8.43 -17.91 0.59
C LEU A 78 8.83 -18.06 -0.88
N ASN A 79 9.98 -17.48 -1.27
CA ASN A 79 10.55 -17.64 -2.60
C ASN A 79 11.29 -18.99 -2.68
N TYR A 80 10.80 -19.90 -3.53
CA TYR A 80 11.40 -21.23 -3.68
C TYR A 80 12.86 -21.23 -4.10
N ARG A 81 13.30 -20.23 -4.86
CA ARG A 81 14.72 -20.13 -5.22
C ARG A 81 15.58 -19.83 -3.99
N VAL A 82 15.17 -18.90 -3.15
CA VAL A 82 15.88 -18.55 -1.90
C VAL A 82 15.95 -19.80 -1.02
N MET A 83 14.83 -20.49 -0.85
CA MET A 83 14.79 -21.72 -0.06
C MET A 83 15.68 -22.82 -0.66
N HIS A 84 15.64 -23.05 -1.96
CA HIS A 84 16.45 -24.07 -2.62
C HIS A 84 17.96 -23.77 -2.52
N GLU A 85 18.37 -22.51 -2.54
CA GLU A 85 19.77 -22.11 -2.32
C GLU A 85 20.28 -22.48 -0.91
N GLU A 86 19.39 -22.71 0.05
CA GLU A 86 19.74 -23.10 1.42
C GLU A 86 19.65 -24.61 1.70
N ILE A 87 18.65 -25.30 1.14
CA ILE A 87 18.36 -26.70 1.50
C ILE A 87 18.44 -27.69 0.34
N GLU A 88 18.60 -27.25 -0.91
CA GLU A 88 18.87 -28.09 -2.10
C GLU A 88 17.95 -29.34 -2.22
N PHE A 89 16.62 -29.14 -2.16
CA PHE A 89 15.63 -30.22 -2.33
C PHE A 89 15.52 -30.72 -3.79
N ASP A 90 15.23 -32.01 -3.98
CA ASP A 90 15.05 -32.64 -5.30
C ASP A 90 13.57 -32.83 -5.70
N ALA A 91 12.64 -32.53 -4.80
CA ALA A 91 11.21 -32.45 -5.09
C ALA A 91 10.52 -31.28 -4.38
N LEU A 92 9.64 -30.58 -5.09
CA LEU A 92 8.88 -29.43 -4.61
C LEU A 92 7.38 -29.63 -4.83
N TRP A 93 6.58 -29.56 -3.77
CA TRP A 93 5.12 -29.50 -3.88
C TRP A 93 4.64 -28.06 -3.85
N TYR A 94 3.99 -27.63 -4.94
CA TYR A 94 3.52 -26.26 -5.13
C TYR A 94 1.98 -26.19 -5.18
N GLY A 95 1.44 -25.03 -4.81
CA GLY A 95 0.00 -24.85 -4.61
C GLY A 95 -0.76 -24.48 -5.88
N THR A 96 -0.14 -23.65 -6.73
CA THR A 96 -0.65 -23.32 -8.07
C THR A 96 0.44 -22.77 -8.98
N GLU A 97 0.23 -22.79 -10.29
CA GLU A 97 1.08 -22.02 -11.21
C GLU A 97 0.76 -20.51 -11.12
N TYR A 98 1.62 -19.76 -10.42
CA TYR A 98 1.53 -18.30 -10.25
C TYR A 98 2.24 -17.51 -11.36
N GLY A 99 2.03 -17.93 -12.61
CA GLY A 99 2.38 -17.14 -13.79
C GLY A 99 3.87 -16.98 -14.09
N LYS A 100 4.29 -15.76 -14.45
CA LYS A 100 5.65 -15.49 -14.99
C LYS A 100 6.75 -15.88 -13.99
N LYS A 101 6.52 -15.63 -12.70
CA LYS A 101 7.49 -15.98 -11.66
C LYS A 101 7.59 -17.50 -11.46
N PHE A 102 6.46 -18.21 -11.51
CA PHE A 102 6.47 -19.68 -11.43
C PHE A 102 7.31 -20.29 -12.55
N LEU A 103 7.20 -19.79 -13.79
CA LEU A 103 8.01 -20.28 -14.92
C LEU A 103 9.52 -20.07 -14.69
N ALA A 104 9.90 -18.93 -14.09
CA ALA A 104 11.29 -18.64 -13.76
C ALA A 104 11.81 -19.55 -12.64
N ASP A 105 11.01 -19.75 -11.59
CA ASP A 105 11.35 -20.63 -10.47
C ASP A 105 11.44 -22.09 -10.95
N ARG A 106 10.50 -22.54 -11.80
CA ARG A 106 10.52 -23.87 -12.44
C ARG A 106 11.78 -24.07 -13.27
N ALA A 107 12.12 -23.12 -14.14
CA ALA A 107 13.33 -23.24 -14.96
C ALA A 107 14.61 -23.33 -14.10
N TYR A 108 14.69 -22.56 -13.01
CA TYR A 108 15.80 -22.61 -12.08
C TYR A 108 15.92 -23.97 -11.37
N LEU A 109 14.80 -24.53 -10.93
CA LEU A 109 14.72 -25.79 -10.19
C LEU A 109 14.96 -27.01 -11.08
N GLU A 110 14.34 -27.06 -12.27
CA GLU A 110 14.52 -28.16 -13.22
C GLU A 110 15.97 -28.27 -13.69
N ASP A 111 16.66 -27.13 -13.90
CA ASP A 111 18.10 -27.07 -14.21
C ASP A 111 18.98 -27.71 -13.12
N ARG A 112 18.48 -27.77 -11.88
CA ARG A 112 19.14 -28.37 -10.71
C ARG A 112 18.63 -29.78 -10.40
N GLY A 113 17.80 -30.35 -11.26
CA GLY A 113 17.25 -31.70 -11.09
C GLY A 113 16.11 -31.79 -10.08
N CYS A 114 15.53 -30.67 -9.65
CA CYS A 114 14.35 -30.66 -8.79
C CYS A 114 13.07 -30.91 -9.60
N THR A 115 12.23 -31.84 -9.13
CA THR A 115 10.93 -32.16 -9.72
C THR A 115 9.83 -31.32 -9.07
N LEU A 116 9.03 -30.60 -9.86
CA LEU A 116 7.87 -29.85 -9.35
C LEU A 116 6.59 -30.68 -9.44
N ILE A 117 5.86 -30.77 -8.34
CA ILE A 117 4.67 -31.61 -8.17
C ILE A 117 3.50 -30.72 -7.76
N SER A 118 2.42 -30.75 -8.56
CA SER A 118 1.25 -29.91 -8.33
C SER A 118 0.35 -30.45 -7.23
N LEU A 119 -0.09 -29.59 -6.32
CA LEU A 119 -1.17 -29.86 -5.37
C LEU A 119 -2.53 -29.31 -5.84
N GLU A 120 -2.61 -28.74 -7.04
CA GLU A 120 -3.83 -28.10 -7.53
C GLU A 120 -5.05 -29.03 -7.48
N THR A 121 -6.19 -28.44 -7.12
CA THR A 121 -7.45 -29.16 -7.00
C THR A 121 -8.03 -29.52 -8.36
N GLU A 122 -8.70 -30.66 -8.49
CA GLU A 122 -9.36 -31.08 -9.74
C GLU A 122 -10.54 -30.19 -10.19
N SER A 123 -11.06 -29.36 -9.29
CA SER A 123 -12.18 -28.46 -9.51
C SER A 123 -12.12 -27.25 -8.58
N TYR A 124 -12.68 -26.12 -9.00
CA TYR A 124 -12.74 -24.92 -8.18
C TYR A 124 -13.40 -25.17 -6.82
N LEU A 125 -12.67 -24.88 -5.75
CA LEU A 125 -13.16 -24.90 -4.37
C LEU A 125 -13.24 -23.46 -3.85
N PRO A 126 -14.44 -22.90 -3.62
CA PRO A 126 -14.57 -21.55 -3.09
C PRO A 126 -14.02 -21.47 -1.68
N VAL A 127 -13.17 -20.47 -1.43
CA VAL A 127 -12.61 -20.17 -0.10
C VAL A 127 -13.35 -18.97 0.46
N SER A 128 -13.79 -19.04 1.72
CA SER A 128 -14.69 -18.03 2.32
C SER A 128 -14.15 -16.60 2.29
N ASP A 129 -12.83 -16.45 2.28
CA ASP A 129 -12.16 -15.17 2.25
C ASP A 129 -11.55 -14.83 0.89
N GLY A 130 -11.72 -15.69 -0.14
CA GLY A 130 -11.18 -15.50 -1.49
C GLY A 130 -9.78 -16.08 -1.73
N GLY A 131 -9.13 -16.67 -0.73
CA GLY A 131 -7.93 -17.48 -0.95
C GLY A 131 -6.73 -16.75 -1.55
N SER A 132 -5.85 -17.51 -2.21
CA SER A 132 -4.68 -16.99 -2.92
C SER A 132 -5.04 -16.01 -4.05
N LEU A 133 -6.13 -16.25 -4.77
CA LEU A 133 -6.56 -15.37 -5.86
C LEU A 133 -6.92 -13.95 -5.37
N ARG A 134 -7.46 -13.82 -4.15
CA ARG A 134 -7.63 -12.50 -3.52
C ARG A 134 -6.30 -11.78 -3.35
N VAL A 135 -5.23 -12.49 -2.95
CA VAL A 135 -3.89 -11.89 -2.77
C VAL A 135 -3.41 -11.32 -4.10
N ALA A 136 -3.43 -12.14 -5.16
CA ALA A 136 -3.03 -11.72 -6.51
C ALA A 136 -3.85 -10.52 -7.03
N CYS A 137 -5.19 -10.55 -6.91
CA CYS A 137 -6.05 -9.46 -7.38
C CYS A 137 -5.91 -8.18 -6.54
N SER A 138 -5.48 -8.28 -5.27
CA SER A 138 -5.27 -7.10 -4.41
C SER A 138 -3.94 -6.40 -4.67
N ASP A 139 -2.99 -7.12 -5.27
CA ASP A 139 -1.64 -6.63 -5.60
C ASP A 139 -1.60 -5.83 -6.91
N LEU A 140 -2.71 -5.78 -7.66
CA LEU A 140 -2.81 -5.00 -8.89
C LEU A 140 -2.63 -3.50 -8.60
N THR A 141 -1.78 -2.86 -9.39
CA THR A 141 -1.67 -1.39 -9.42
C THR A 141 -2.88 -0.79 -10.14
N ARG A 142 -3.06 0.52 -10.03
CA ARG A 142 -4.20 1.25 -10.63
C ARG A 142 -4.28 1.05 -12.15
N ASP A 143 -3.12 0.96 -12.81
CA ASP A 143 -3.05 0.92 -14.28
C ASP A 143 -3.05 -0.51 -14.82
N GLN A 144 -2.89 -1.51 -13.94
CA GLN A 144 -2.95 -2.91 -14.31
C GLN A 144 -4.40 -3.37 -14.52
N LYS A 145 -4.62 -4.12 -15.60
CA LYS A 145 -5.92 -4.67 -15.97
C LYS A 145 -6.04 -6.11 -15.51
N LEU A 146 -7.16 -6.41 -14.87
CA LEU A 146 -7.60 -7.79 -14.65
C LEU A 146 -8.39 -8.29 -15.87
N ILE A 147 -7.97 -9.41 -16.46
CA ILE A 147 -8.62 -10.04 -17.61
C ILE A 147 -9.02 -11.47 -17.24
N LEU A 148 -10.26 -11.86 -17.57
CA LEU A 148 -10.68 -13.25 -17.40
C LEU A 148 -10.55 -14.02 -18.72
N PHE A 149 -9.94 -15.21 -18.67
CA PHE A 149 -9.86 -16.10 -19.83
C PHE A 149 -10.81 -17.28 -19.63
N GLY A 150 -11.89 -17.29 -20.42
CA GLY A 150 -13.00 -18.23 -20.35
C GLY A 150 -14.25 -17.53 -19.85
N ALA A 151 -15.39 -17.75 -20.51
CA ALA A 151 -16.69 -17.15 -20.20
C ALA A 151 -17.74 -18.24 -19.86
N GLY A 152 -17.30 -19.30 -19.17
CA GLY A 152 -18.16 -20.41 -18.74
C GLY A 152 -18.53 -20.36 -17.24
N ARG A 153 -18.78 -21.53 -16.64
CA ARG A 153 -19.13 -21.63 -15.20
C ARG A 153 -18.08 -21.05 -14.26
N TYR A 154 -16.82 -21.12 -14.63
CA TYR A 154 -15.72 -20.57 -13.82
C TYR A 154 -15.70 -19.04 -13.88
N PHE A 155 -16.08 -18.44 -15.01
CA PHE A 155 -16.31 -16.99 -15.09
C PHE A 155 -17.45 -16.57 -14.16
N GLU A 156 -18.57 -17.29 -14.18
CA GLU A 156 -19.68 -17.02 -13.26
C GLU A 156 -19.25 -17.15 -11.79
N ALA A 157 -18.44 -18.16 -11.47
CA ALA A 157 -17.87 -18.34 -10.14
C ALA A 157 -16.93 -17.18 -9.76
N PHE A 158 -16.06 -16.74 -10.66
CA PHE A 158 -15.20 -15.59 -10.43
C PHE A 158 -16.05 -14.33 -10.15
N MET A 159 -17.03 -14.04 -11.00
CA MET A 159 -17.87 -12.85 -10.85
C MET A 159 -18.68 -12.89 -9.55
N ARG A 160 -19.13 -14.07 -9.12
CA ARG A 160 -19.84 -14.27 -7.84
C ARG A 160 -18.93 -14.01 -6.63
N ASP A 161 -17.73 -14.56 -6.64
CA ASP A 161 -16.86 -14.59 -5.46
C ASP A 161 -15.92 -13.37 -5.36
N TYR A 162 -15.55 -12.78 -6.51
CA TYR A 162 -14.54 -11.71 -6.61
C TYR A 162 -15.05 -10.46 -7.33
N GLY A 163 -15.99 -10.59 -8.28
CA GLY A 163 -16.37 -9.53 -9.21
C GLY A 163 -16.91 -8.24 -8.59
N SER A 164 -17.44 -8.29 -7.36
CA SER A 164 -17.90 -7.09 -6.63
C SER A 164 -16.75 -6.19 -6.19
N LYS A 165 -15.57 -6.76 -5.92
CA LYS A 165 -14.37 -6.05 -5.44
C LYS A 165 -13.31 -5.89 -6.54
N TYR A 166 -13.18 -6.88 -7.40
CA TYR A 166 -12.17 -6.94 -8.46
C TYR A 166 -12.89 -7.04 -9.81
N ASN A 167 -13.24 -5.90 -10.38
CA ASN A 167 -13.98 -5.85 -11.63
C ASN A 167 -13.02 -6.09 -12.82
N PRO A 168 -13.21 -7.15 -13.63
CA PRO A 168 -12.40 -7.36 -14.82
C PRO A 168 -12.58 -6.22 -15.82
N SER A 169 -11.50 -5.84 -16.50
CA SER A 169 -11.55 -4.85 -17.60
C SER A 169 -12.27 -5.40 -18.82
N TYR A 170 -12.07 -6.69 -19.12
CA TYR A 170 -12.79 -7.47 -20.12
C TYR A 170 -12.51 -8.96 -19.89
N ALA A 171 -13.19 -9.81 -20.64
CA ALA A 171 -12.94 -11.23 -20.69
C ALA A 171 -12.63 -11.67 -22.13
N VAL A 172 -12.03 -12.85 -22.28
CA VAL A 172 -11.81 -13.48 -23.59
C VAL A 172 -12.28 -14.93 -23.56
N ASP A 173 -12.79 -15.45 -24.69
CA ASP A 173 -13.15 -16.87 -24.81
C ASP A 173 -12.80 -17.38 -26.21
N ASN A 174 -12.33 -18.62 -26.31
CA ASN A 174 -12.00 -19.25 -27.59
C ASN A 174 -13.26 -19.54 -28.44
N ASN A 175 -14.43 -19.68 -27.82
CA ASN A 175 -15.68 -19.94 -28.52
C ASN A 175 -16.26 -18.65 -29.13
N PRO A 176 -16.35 -18.54 -30.47
CA PRO A 176 -16.90 -17.36 -31.15
C PRO A 176 -18.33 -17.02 -30.72
N ASP A 177 -19.15 -18.01 -30.35
CA ASP A 177 -20.54 -17.81 -29.94
C ASP A 177 -20.66 -17.05 -28.60
N ARG A 178 -19.56 -16.98 -27.83
CA ARG A 178 -19.48 -16.26 -26.55
C ARG A 178 -18.82 -14.90 -26.68
N GLN A 179 -18.30 -14.55 -27.85
CA GLN A 179 -17.62 -13.27 -28.10
C GLN A 179 -18.64 -12.20 -28.53
N GLY A 180 -18.27 -10.93 -28.35
CA GLY A 180 -19.08 -9.80 -28.80
C GLY A 180 -20.30 -9.49 -27.93
N ILE A 181 -20.39 -10.12 -26.75
CA ILE A 181 -21.50 -9.93 -25.80
C ILE A 181 -20.97 -9.46 -24.44
N ASP A 182 -21.83 -8.79 -23.69
CA ASP A 182 -21.60 -8.44 -22.30
C ASP A 182 -22.26 -9.46 -21.38
N VAL A 183 -21.48 -10.02 -20.45
CA VAL A 183 -21.97 -10.93 -19.41
C VAL A 183 -21.57 -10.35 -18.06
N SER A 184 -22.54 -10.13 -17.19
CA SER A 184 -22.32 -9.55 -15.84
C SER A 184 -21.59 -8.19 -15.87
N GLY A 185 -21.77 -7.40 -16.93
CA GLY A 185 -21.11 -6.10 -17.12
C GLY A 185 -19.65 -6.18 -17.62
N VAL A 186 -19.19 -7.36 -18.04
CA VAL A 186 -17.87 -7.59 -18.62
C VAL A 186 -18.03 -8.00 -20.08
N TYR A 187 -17.41 -7.22 -20.97
CA TYR A 187 -17.40 -7.52 -22.40
C TYR A 187 -16.47 -8.69 -22.72
N ILE A 188 -16.94 -9.64 -23.52
CA ILE A 188 -16.17 -10.82 -23.93
C ILE A 188 -15.67 -10.66 -25.36
N ASP A 189 -14.36 -10.82 -25.56
CA ASP A 189 -13.67 -10.68 -26.85
C ASP A 189 -12.92 -11.96 -27.26
N SER A 190 -12.31 -11.94 -28.43
CA SER A 190 -11.37 -12.96 -28.86
C SER A 190 -10.04 -12.86 -28.08
N PRO A 191 -9.35 -13.99 -27.82
CA PRO A 191 -8.06 -13.97 -27.10
C PRO A 191 -6.97 -13.11 -27.75
N LYS A 192 -7.08 -12.84 -29.05
CA LYS A 192 -6.15 -11.96 -29.78
C LYS A 192 -6.08 -10.55 -29.19
N ARG A 193 -7.13 -10.09 -28.50
CA ARG A 193 -7.14 -8.79 -27.84
C ARG A 193 -6.03 -8.64 -26.81
N ILE A 194 -5.67 -9.73 -26.12
CA ILE A 194 -4.59 -9.75 -25.12
C ILE A 194 -3.26 -9.31 -25.75
N MET A 195 -3.03 -9.64 -27.03
CA MET A 195 -1.79 -9.28 -27.73
C MET A 195 -1.60 -7.77 -27.96
N ASN A 196 -2.63 -6.97 -27.70
CA ASN A 196 -2.56 -5.51 -27.75
C ASN A 196 -2.18 -4.89 -26.39
N GLU A 197 -2.04 -5.70 -25.34
CA GLU A 197 -1.68 -5.27 -24.00
C GLU A 197 -0.19 -5.48 -23.74
N SER A 198 0.39 -4.66 -22.87
CA SER A 198 1.73 -4.91 -22.33
C SER A 198 1.68 -6.04 -21.31
N ALA A 199 2.72 -6.87 -21.27
CA ALA A 199 2.76 -8.03 -20.38
C ALA A 199 2.76 -7.67 -18.89
N ASP A 200 3.37 -6.55 -18.54
CA ASP A 200 3.46 -6.08 -17.16
C ASP A 200 2.21 -5.28 -16.72
N ASP A 201 1.33 -4.95 -17.67
CA ASP A 201 0.11 -4.15 -17.43
C ASP A 201 -1.13 -5.01 -17.21
N ILE A 202 -1.03 -6.34 -17.27
CA ILE A 202 -2.20 -7.22 -17.14
C ILE A 202 -1.96 -8.41 -16.22
N LEU A 203 -3.05 -8.86 -15.59
CA LEU A 203 -3.17 -10.15 -14.94
C LEU A 203 -4.29 -10.94 -15.60
N VAL A 204 -3.97 -12.14 -16.09
CA VAL A 204 -4.96 -13.04 -16.70
C VAL A 204 -5.39 -14.11 -15.70
N VAL A 205 -6.68 -14.17 -15.36
CA VAL A 205 -7.23 -15.26 -14.56
C VAL A 205 -7.89 -16.28 -15.48
N ILE A 206 -7.35 -17.50 -15.51
CA ILE A 206 -7.88 -18.60 -16.31
C ILE A 206 -9.11 -19.19 -15.61
N CYS A 207 -10.26 -18.89 -16.19
CA CYS A 207 -11.59 -19.32 -15.76
C CYS A 207 -12.00 -20.59 -16.52
N SER A 208 -11.22 -21.67 -16.36
CA SER A 208 -11.49 -22.97 -16.98
C SER A 208 -11.00 -24.12 -16.11
N ARG A 209 -11.70 -25.26 -16.16
CA ARG A 209 -11.20 -26.52 -15.60
C ARG A 209 -10.03 -27.07 -16.43
N ASP A 210 -10.18 -27.04 -17.75
CA ASP A 210 -9.16 -27.50 -18.69
C ASP A 210 -8.19 -26.34 -19.02
N TYR A 211 -7.51 -25.84 -17.98
CA TYR A 211 -6.69 -24.63 -18.09
C TYR A 211 -5.41 -24.84 -18.92
N GLU A 212 -4.90 -26.06 -19.03
CA GLU A 212 -3.64 -26.38 -19.72
C GLU A 212 -3.56 -25.87 -21.17
N ALA A 213 -4.64 -26.05 -21.94
CA ALA A 213 -4.69 -25.57 -23.32
C ALA A 213 -4.67 -24.04 -23.39
N ILE A 214 -5.35 -23.38 -22.45
CA ILE A 214 -5.40 -21.91 -22.34
C ILE A 214 -4.05 -21.37 -21.86
N LYS A 215 -3.42 -22.03 -20.87
CA LYS A 215 -2.07 -21.70 -20.39
C LYS A 215 -1.08 -21.73 -21.54
N LYS A 216 -1.04 -22.82 -22.31
CA LYS A 216 -0.17 -22.91 -23.49
C LYS A 216 -0.43 -21.77 -24.47
N GLN A 217 -1.70 -21.45 -24.74
CA GLN A 217 -2.09 -20.35 -25.61
C GLN A 217 -1.60 -18.99 -25.07
N ILE A 218 -1.72 -18.72 -23.76
CA ILE A 218 -1.21 -17.49 -23.14
C ILE A 218 0.30 -17.38 -23.32
N LEU A 219 1.03 -18.46 -23.04
CA LEU A 219 2.50 -18.51 -23.18
C LEU A 219 2.97 -18.32 -24.63
N GLU A 220 2.19 -18.80 -25.61
CA GLU A 220 2.46 -18.58 -27.04
C GLU A 220 2.17 -17.13 -27.48
N MET A 221 1.22 -16.44 -26.85
CA MET A 221 0.87 -15.04 -27.15
C MET A 221 1.84 -14.04 -26.52
N GLY A 222 2.54 -14.41 -25.44
CA GLY A 222 3.47 -13.54 -24.74
C GLY A 222 3.74 -13.96 -23.30
N ASN A 223 4.62 -13.23 -22.63
CA ASN A 223 5.03 -13.53 -21.25
C ASN A 223 4.13 -12.82 -20.22
N TYR A 224 2.82 -13.06 -20.30
CA TYR A 224 1.82 -12.44 -19.43
C TYR A 224 1.79 -13.11 -18.07
N ASP A 225 1.50 -12.34 -17.01
CA ASP A 225 1.20 -12.93 -15.73
C ASP A 225 -0.20 -13.55 -15.73
N TYR A 226 -0.32 -14.74 -15.14
CA TYR A 226 -1.59 -15.46 -15.10
C TYR A 226 -1.77 -16.24 -13.81
N ARG A 227 -3.03 -16.47 -13.44
CA ARG A 227 -3.44 -17.37 -12.35
C ARG A 227 -4.51 -18.32 -12.83
N THR A 228 -4.62 -19.47 -12.18
CA THR A 228 -5.75 -20.37 -12.38
C THR A 228 -6.77 -20.17 -11.25
N MET A 229 -7.99 -20.66 -11.45
CA MET A 229 -8.94 -20.83 -10.35
C MET A 229 -8.75 -22.17 -9.61
N LEU A 230 -7.78 -22.99 -10.01
CA LEU A 230 -7.53 -24.30 -9.43
C LEU A 230 -6.25 -24.21 -8.59
N PHE A 231 -6.39 -24.11 -7.28
CA PHE A 231 -5.26 -23.87 -6.40
C PHE A 231 -5.43 -24.59 -5.07
N PHE A 232 -4.32 -24.95 -4.45
CA PHE A 232 -4.28 -25.51 -3.10
C PHE A 232 -3.99 -24.41 -2.08
N ASP A 233 -5.04 -23.84 -1.51
CA ASP A 233 -5.00 -22.54 -0.83
C ASP A 233 -3.95 -22.39 0.27
N SER A 234 -3.74 -23.42 1.09
CA SER A 234 -2.76 -23.35 2.19
C SER A 234 -1.31 -23.17 1.72
N VAL A 235 -1.01 -23.55 0.48
CA VAL A 235 0.30 -23.42 -0.17
C VAL A 235 0.29 -22.21 -1.11
N SER A 236 -0.70 -22.12 -2.00
CA SER A 236 -0.78 -21.06 -2.99
C SER A 236 -0.90 -19.67 -2.40
N ARG A 237 -1.50 -19.54 -1.21
CA ARG A 237 -1.60 -18.25 -0.52
C ARG A 237 -0.22 -17.74 -0.07
N LEU A 238 0.68 -18.64 0.34
CA LEU A 238 2.07 -18.29 0.66
C LEU A 238 2.84 -17.92 -0.60
N GLU A 239 2.64 -18.66 -1.69
CA GLU A 239 3.25 -18.37 -2.99
C GLU A 239 2.90 -16.95 -3.45
N GLU A 240 1.62 -16.60 -3.50
CA GLU A 240 1.19 -15.25 -3.89
C GLU A 240 1.69 -14.17 -2.93
N PHE A 241 1.66 -14.44 -1.62
CA PHE A 241 2.11 -13.47 -0.65
C PHE A 241 3.62 -13.22 -0.74
N GLY A 242 4.42 -14.23 -1.05
CA GLY A 242 5.84 -14.07 -1.33
C GLY A 242 6.11 -13.10 -2.48
N ILE A 243 5.27 -13.12 -3.52
CA ILE A 243 5.35 -12.17 -4.65
C ILE A 243 5.05 -10.75 -4.17
N ALA A 244 3.91 -10.56 -3.51
CA ALA A 244 3.48 -9.25 -3.03
C ALA A 244 4.48 -8.66 -2.02
N ALA A 245 4.96 -9.47 -1.07
CA ALA A 245 5.93 -9.06 -0.08
C ALA A 245 7.30 -8.70 -0.70
N THR A 246 7.73 -9.40 -1.75
CA THR A 246 8.94 -9.04 -2.49
C THR A 246 8.80 -7.67 -3.16
N LYS A 247 7.68 -7.43 -3.86
CA LYS A 247 7.38 -6.12 -4.47
C LYS A 247 7.30 -5.00 -3.43
N GLU A 248 6.65 -5.27 -2.30
CA GLU A 248 6.55 -4.35 -1.17
C GLU A 248 7.95 -3.98 -0.61
N ALA A 249 8.83 -4.96 -0.44
CA ALA A 249 10.20 -4.75 0.04
C ALA A 249 11.06 -3.96 -0.97
N GLU A 250 10.92 -4.24 -2.27
CA GLU A 250 11.58 -3.48 -3.34
C GLU A 250 11.09 -2.04 -3.40
N TYR A 251 9.77 -1.83 -3.24
CA TYR A 251 9.15 -0.51 -3.14
C TYR A 251 9.73 0.27 -1.96
N ILE A 252 9.65 -0.26 -0.74
CA ILE A 252 10.14 0.41 0.48
C ILE A 252 11.61 0.80 0.33
N LYS A 253 12.45 -0.11 -0.17
CA LYS A 253 13.87 0.16 -0.36
C LYS A 253 14.10 1.33 -1.32
N LYS A 254 13.39 1.36 -2.44
CA LYS A 254 13.50 2.44 -3.43
C LYS A 254 12.96 3.76 -2.86
N ASP A 255 11.82 3.70 -2.18
CA ASP A 255 11.16 4.85 -1.58
C ASP A 255 12.06 5.52 -0.53
N HIS A 256 12.60 4.74 0.40
CA HIS A 256 13.53 5.19 1.45
C HIS A 256 14.77 5.90 0.89
N MET A 257 15.33 5.37 -0.20
CA MET A 257 16.45 6.03 -0.89
C MET A 257 16.04 7.42 -1.41
N ILE A 258 14.87 7.54 -2.03
CA ILE A 258 14.36 8.79 -2.59
C ILE A 258 13.97 9.79 -1.49
N LEU A 259 13.27 9.34 -0.45
CA LEU A 259 12.87 10.16 0.69
C LEU A 259 14.08 10.72 1.45
N THR A 260 15.15 9.94 1.59
CA THR A 260 16.42 10.42 2.17
C THR A 260 17.04 11.53 1.33
N GLU A 261 17.01 11.41 -0.01
CA GLU A 261 17.49 12.45 -0.92
C GLU A 261 16.63 13.72 -0.84
N LEU A 262 15.30 13.57 -0.85
CA LEU A 262 14.36 14.68 -0.63
C LEU A 262 14.61 15.39 0.69
N MET A 263 14.81 14.64 1.77
CA MET A 263 15.03 15.20 3.09
C MET A 263 16.38 15.92 3.18
N SER A 264 17.44 15.36 2.58
CA SER A 264 18.75 16.01 2.50
C SER A 264 18.69 17.35 1.77
N GLU A 265 18.01 17.42 0.63
CA GLU A 265 17.82 18.66 -0.11
C GLU A 265 16.94 19.66 0.64
N PHE A 266 15.84 19.20 1.24
CA PHE A 266 14.95 20.05 2.03
C PHE A 266 15.68 20.66 3.23
N ASP A 267 16.43 19.85 3.96
CA ASP A 267 17.22 20.28 5.11
C ASP A 267 18.28 21.30 4.71
N ARG A 268 19.06 21.01 3.66
CA ARG A 268 20.09 21.91 3.12
C ARG A 268 19.51 23.29 2.84
N VAL A 269 18.38 23.35 2.13
CA VAL A 269 17.70 24.61 1.81
C VAL A 269 17.20 25.32 3.06
N CYS A 270 16.69 24.60 4.04
CA CYS A 270 16.25 25.18 5.30
C CYS A 270 17.42 25.77 6.11
N VAL A 271 18.52 25.04 6.24
CA VAL A 271 19.72 25.46 6.97
C VAL A 271 20.36 26.69 6.32
N GLU A 272 20.58 26.67 5.00
CA GLU A 272 21.19 27.79 4.26
C GLU A 272 20.38 29.09 4.35
N ASN A 273 19.05 28.98 4.54
CA ASN A 273 18.15 30.13 4.56
C ASN A 273 17.61 30.46 5.95
N GLY A 274 18.09 29.78 7.00
CA GLY A 274 17.64 29.98 8.38
C GLY A 274 16.14 29.75 8.55
N LEU A 275 15.60 28.71 7.91
CA LEU A 275 14.21 28.28 8.03
C LEU A 275 14.10 27.18 9.09
N ARG A 276 13.07 27.28 9.93
CA ARG A 276 12.75 26.23 10.91
C ARG A 276 11.72 25.29 10.33
N TYR A 277 11.92 24.00 10.55
CA TYR A 277 10.97 22.93 10.33
C TYR A 277 11.14 21.91 11.46
N TYR A 278 10.23 20.96 11.62
CA TYR A 278 10.32 19.91 12.64
C TYR A 278 9.72 18.62 12.10
N PHE A 279 10.39 17.49 12.29
CA PHE A 279 9.77 16.18 12.13
C PHE A 279 8.57 16.07 13.07
N ILE A 280 7.45 15.52 12.56
CA ILE A 280 6.22 15.28 13.32
C ILE A 280 5.64 13.91 12.95
N CYS A 281 4.51 13.54 13.57
CA CYS A 281 3.76 12.34 13.21
C CYS A 281 4.60 11.05 13.23
N GLY A 282 4.34 10.11 12.31
CA GLY A 282 5.08 8.84 12.21
C GLY A 282 6.58 9.07 11.96
N SER A 283 6.92 10.10 11.20
CA SER A 283 8.32 10.43 10.91
C SER A 283 9.10 10.84 12.16
N LEU A 284 8.48 11.53 13.12
CA LEU A 284 9.12 11.84 14.41
C LEU A 284 9.34 10.58 15.26
N ILE A 285 8.44 9.59 15.17
CA ILE A 285 8.66 8.28 15.79
C ILE A 285 9.86 7.58 15.14
N GLY A 286 9.95 7.59 13.82
CA GLY A 286 11.11 7.07 13.08
C GLY A 286 12.41 7.71 13.55
N LEU A 287 12.43 9.04 13.59
CA LEU A 287 13.58 9.83 14.02
C LEU A 287 14.06 9.45 15.43
N VAL A 288 13.15 9.35 16.40
CA VAL A 288 13.50 9.10 17.81
C VAL A 288 13.81 7.61 18.07
N ARG A 289 13.01 6.70 17.53
CA ARG A 289 13.10 5.25 17.83
C ARG A 289 14.10 4.52 16.94
N HIS A 290 14.14 4.86 15.65
CA HIS A 290 14.97 4.16 14.65
C HIS A 290 16.19 4.95 14.19
N GLN A 291 16.28 6.25 14.52
CA GLN A 291 17.32 7.15 13.98
C GLN A 291 17.29 7.22 12.45
N GLY A 292 16.09 7.09 11.88
CA GLY A 292 15.86 6.93 10.44
C GLY A 292 14.37 6.75 10.16
N MET A 293 14.04 6.24 8.98
CA MET A 293 12.66 5.88 8.65
C MET A 293 12.21 4.64 9.44
N ILE A 294 10.90 4.54 9.69
CA ILE A 294 10.32 3.30 10.19
C ILE A 294 10.39 2.27 9.03
N PRO A 295 10.80 1.01 9.27
CA PRO A 295 11.07 0.05 8.18
C PRO A 295 9.92 -0.26 7.22
N TRP A 296 8.68 0.03 7.62
CA TRP A 296 7.46 -0.23 6.83
C TRP A 296 6.70 1.05 6.46
N ASP A 297 7.26 2.22 6.76
CA ASP A 297 6.65 3.52 6.54
C ASP A 297 7.20 4.13 5.24
N ASP A 298 6.38 4.90 4.52
CA ASP A 298 6.65 5.37 3.15
C ASP A 298 6.39 6.87 2.97
N ASP A 299 6.55 7.66 4.05
CA ASP A 299 6.39 9.10 4.02
C ASP A 299 7.28 9.86 5.03
N ILE A 300 7.39 11.17 4.78
CA ILE A 300 8.00 12.13 5.70
C ILE A 300 7.03 13.29 5.94
N ASP A 301 6.63 13.48 7.19
CA ASP A 301 5.79 14.56 7.68
C ASP A 301 6.64 15.63 8.39
N LEU A 302 6.62 16.86 7.87
CA LEU A 302 7.33 18.00 8.46
C LEU A 302 6.38 19.12 8.88
N ALA A 303 6.51 19.63 10.10
CA ALA A 303 5.87 20.87 10.54
C ALA A 303 6.73 22.09 10.22
N MET A 304 6.13 23.17 9.72
CA MET A 304 6.82 24.43 9.45
C MET A 304 6.03 25.65 9.94
N PRO A 305 6.60 26.53 10.80
CA PRO A 305 5.97 27.79 11.17
C PRO A 305 5.57 28.63 9.95
N ARG A 306 4.38 29.23 9.95
CA ARG A 306 3.85 29.99 8.82
C ARG A 306 4.82 31.00 8.20
N GLU A 307 5.57 31.73 9.01
CA GLU A 307 6.50 32.75 8.50
C GLU A 307 7.69 32.13 7.76
N ASP A 308 8.13 30.95 8.20
CA ASP A 308 9.18 30.19 7.54
C ASP A 308 8.64 29.52 6.26
N TYR A 309 7.40 29.00 6.29
CA TYR A 309 6.70 28.51 5.09
C TYR A 309 6.57 29.60 4.00
N LYS A 310 6.21 30.84 4.37
CA LYS A 310 6.15 31.96 3.41
C LYS A 310 7.50 32.32 2.80
N LYS A 311 8.60 32.13 3.53
CA LYS A 311 9.96 32.28 2.98
C LYS A 311 10.27 31.11 2.04
N LEU A 312 10.00 29.87 2.46
CA LEU A 312 10.18 28.67 1.67
C LEU A 312 9.49 28.80 0.30
N LYS A 313 8.21 29.19 0.25
CA LYS A 313 7.49 29.39 -1.03
C LYS A 313 8.19 30.35 -1.99
N ARG A 314 8.88 31.38 -1.48
CA ARG A 314 9.61 32.35 -2.32
C ARG A 314 10.92 31.77 -2.84
N ILE A 315 11.61 30.98 -2.01
CA ILE A 315 12.85 30.29 -2.36
C ILE A 315 12.54 29.16 -3.36
N ALA A 316 11.56 28.32 -3.06
CA ALA A 316 11.13 27.18 -3.86
C ALA A 316 10.73 27.57 -5.29
N ARG A 317 10.05 28.72 -5.49
CA ARG A 317 9.77 29.27 -6.82
C ARG A 317 11.00 29.55 -7.68
N ARG A 318 12.19 29.64 -7.06
CA ARG A 318 13.46 29.85 -7.75
C ARG A 318 14.22 28.54 -7.93
N ILE A 319 14.30 27.73 -6.88
CA ILE A 319 15.20 26.56 -6.87
C ILE A 319 14.51 25.23 -7.19
N TRP A 320 13.24 25.04 -6.81
CA TRP A 320 12.44 23.83 -7.03
C TRP A 320 11.24 24.16 -7.92
N ASN A 321 11.51 24.89 -9.00
CA ASN A 321 10.50 25.31 -9.96
C ASN A 321 10.29 24.20 -11.02
N LYS A 322 9.31 24.39 -11.91
CA LYS A 322 8.95 23.40 -12.94
C LYS A 322 10.06 23.07 -13.96
N ASP A 323 11.09 23.90 -14.05
CA ASP A 323 12.23 23.71 -14.95
C ASP A 323 13.39 22.97 -14.24
N ASN A 324 13.24 22.64 -12.94
CA ASN A 324 14.12 21.76 -12.20
C ASN A 324 13.73 20.30 -12.49
N ASP A 325 14.68 19.49 -12.91
CA ASP A 325 14.49 18.08 -13.32
C ASP A 325 14.53 17.09 -12.15
N THR A 326 14.86 17.54 -10.95
CA THR A 326 15.09 16.70 -9.77
C THR A 326 14.04 16.96 -8.69
N PHE A 327 13.79 18.22 -8.34
CA PHE A 327 12.91 18.58 -7.25
C PHE A 327 11.90 19.64 -7.65
N GLN A 328 10.63 19.41 -7.30
CA GLN A 328 9.57 20.38 -7.56
C GLN A 328 8.73 20.62 -6.31
N PHE A 329 8.61 21.89 -5.91
CA PHE A 329 7.68 22.29 -4.87
C PHE A 329 6.32 22.64 -5.46
N ILE A 330 5.27 22.03 -4.93
CA ILE A 330 3.89 22.28 -5.36
C ILE A 330 3.06 22.60 -4.12
N ASP A 331 2.44 23.78 -4.13
CA ASP A 331 1.42 24.12 -3.15
C ASP A 331 0.08 23.49 -3.57
N TYR A 332 -0.79 23.19 -2.61
CA TYR A 332 -2.02 22.45 -2.86
C TYR A 332 -2.97 23.07 -3.92
N PRO A 333 -3.05 24.41 -4.13
CA PRO A 333 -3.87 24.99 -5.19
C PRO A 333 -3.22 24.93 -6.59
N ASP A 334 -1.98 24.47 -6.68
CA ASP A 334 -1.13 24.55 -7.87
C ASP A 334 -0.92 23.20 -8.57
N ILE A 335 -1.59 22.12 -8.11
CA ILE A 335 -1.65 20.81 -8.79
C ILE A 335 -2.30 20.90 -10.20
N GLY A 336 -3.06 21.96 -10.45
CA GLY A 336 -3.63 22.25 -11.76
C GLY A 336 -4.91 21.46 -12.08
N GLY A 337 -5.45 21.62 -13.29
CA GLY A 337 -6.74 21.02 -13.70
C GLY A 337 -7.99 21.50 -12.96
N GLY A 338 -7.86 22.44 -12.02
CA GLY A 338 -8.96 22.89 -11.16
C GLY A 338 -9.42 21.84 -10.14
N VAL A 339 -8.65 20.77 -9.94
CA VAL A 339 -8.98 19.68 -9.01
C VAL A 339 -8.47 19.94 -7.60
N PHE A 340 -8.99 19.18 -6.65
CA PHE A 340 -8.62 19.27 -5.24
C PHE A 340 -8.20 17.90 -4.70
N LEU A 341 -6.94 17.79 -4.27
CA LEU A 341 -6.45 16.61 -3.54
C LEU A 341 -6.70 16.78 -2.05
N ASP A 342 -5.95 17.67 -1.42
CA ASP A 342 -5.99 18.03 0.00
C ASP A 342 -5.43 19.46 0.17
N CYS A 343 -5.10 19.87 1.40
CA CYS A 343 -4.51 21.17 1.71
C CYS A 343 -3.01 21.09 2.04
N MET A 344 -2.30 20.11 1.48
CA MET A 344 -0.89 19.84 1.81
C MET A 344 0.06 20.38 0.72
N PRO A 345 0.95 21.33 1.07
CA PRO A 345 2.13 21.66 0.27
C PRO A 345 3.13 20.51 0.31
N ARG A 346 3.76 20.22 -0.84
CA ARG A 346 4.66 19.08 -1.00
C ARG A 346 5.94 19.44 -1.75
N LEU A 347 7.03 18.76 -1.41
CA LEU A 347 8.25 18.72 -2.22
C LEU A 347 8.33 17.36 -2.89
N PHE A 348 8.36 17.34 -4.22
CA PHE A 348 8.36 16.13 -5.04
C PHE A 348 9.75 15.81 -5.59
N TYR A 349 10.06 14.52 -5.71
CA TYR A 349 11.19 14.01 -6.48
C TYR A 349 10.74 13.65 -7.90
N MET A 350 11.39 14.24 -8.90
CA MET A 350 10.92 14.24 -10.29
C MET A 350 11.65 13.26 -11.22
N LYS A 351 12.77 12.68 -10.79
CA LYS A 351 13.58 11.81 -11.66
C LYS A 351 13.02 10.41 -11.83
N ASP A 352 12.40 9.87 -10.79
CA ASP A 352 11.87 8.52 -10.77
C ASP A 352 10.37 8.48 -10.56
N HIS A 353 9.76 7.40 -11.05
CA HIS A 353 8.41 7.03 -10.68
C HIS A 353 8.45 5.92 -9.63
N ILE A 354 7.55 6.03 -8.66
CA ILE A 354 7.29 5.02 -7.64
C ILE A 354 5.77 4.98 -7.39
N PRO A 355 5.15 3.79 -7.42
CA PRO A 355 3.70 3.67 -7.34
C PRO A 355 3.16 4.26 -6.02
N VAL A 356 2.35 5.32 -6.11
CA VAL A 356 1.79 6.01 -4.95
C VAL A 356 0.31 6.30 -5.17
N LYS A 357 -0.54 5.74 -4.31
CA LYS A 357 -2.01 5.80 -4.44
C LYS A 357 -2.64 7.08 -3.92
N VAL A 358 -1.87 7.98 -3.31
CA VAL A 358 -2.35 9.29 -2.79
C VAL A 358 -3.06 10.07 -3.89
N PHE A 359 -2.51 10.04 -5.10
CA PHE A 359 -2.95 10.85 -6.23
C PHE A 359 -4.13 10.24 -6.99
N ASP A 360 -4.60 9.04 -6.62
CA ASP A 360 -5.78 8.39 -7.23
C ASP A 360 -7.02 9.29 -7.18
N LYS A 361 -7.14 10.11 -6.12
CA LYS A 361 -8.26 11.04 -5.92
C LYS A 361 -8.31 12.16 -6.95
N VAL A 362 -7.21 12.40 -7.68
CA VAL A 362 -7.08 13.45 -8.72
C VAL A 362 -6.63 12.92 -10.07
N HIS A 363 -6.51 11.59 -10.20
CA HIS A 363 -6.00 10.91 -11.40
C HIS A 363 -6.76 11.33 -12.67
N GLY A 364 -6.00 11.53 -13.75
CA GLY A 364 -6.53 11.91 -15.07
C GLY A 364 -7.09 13.33 -15.17
N LYS A 365 -6.98 14.13 -14.10
CA LYS A 365 -7.41 15.54 -14.11
C LYS A 365 -6.36 16.51 -13.58
N ALA A 366 -5.50 16.10 -12.64
CA ALA A 366 -4.34 16.88 -12.27
C ALA A 366 -3.47 17.16 -13.51
N THR A 367 -2.90 18.35 -13.62
CA THR A 367 -2.03 18.71 -14.77
C THR A 367 -0.56 18.81 -14.39
N ALA A 368 -0.26 18.81 -13.09
CA ALA A 368 1.09 18.65 -12.59
C ALA A 368 1.53 17.19 -12.75
N ASP A 369 2.81 16.98 -13.03
CA ASP A 369 3.43 15.66 -13.11
C ASP A 369 3.74 15.14 -11.69
N ILE A 370 2.69 14.73 -10.98
CA ILE A 370 2.75 14.26 -9.58
C ILE A 370 2.36 12.80 -9.43
N GLU A 371 1.83 12.19 -10.48
CA GLU A 371 1.41 10.78 -10.43
C GLU A 371 2.64 9.90 -10.28
N ASP A 372 2.57 8.98 -9.31
CA ASP A 372 3.66 8.05 -8.97
C ASP A 372 4.99 8.78 -8.69
N ARG A 373 4.94 9.93 -8.01
CA ARG A 373 6.12 10.64 -7.52
C ARG A 373 6.23 10.52 -6.01
N ALA A 374 7.43 10.27 -5.50
CA ALA A 374 7.72 10.38 -4.07
C ALA A 374 7.70 11.85 -3.63
N PHE A 375 7.30 12.10 -2.39
CA PHE A 375 7.18 13.47 -1.86
C PHE A 375 7.37 13.55 -0.34
N ILE A 376 7.57 14.78 0.14
CA ILE A 376 7.52 15.14 1.56
C ILE A 376 6.28 16.01 1.82
N ASP A 377 5.56 15.72 2.90
CA ASP A 377 4.40 16.49 3.36
C ASP A 377 4.81 17.62 4.32
N ILE A 378 4.29 18.83 4.08
CA ILE A 378 4.65 20.03 4.86
C ILE A 378 3.42 20.60 5.58
N TYR A 379 3.30 20.29 6.87
CA TYR A 379 2.28 20.77 7.78
C TYR A 379 2.58 22.21 8.19
N VAL A 380 1.84 23.14 7.62
CA VAL A 380 2.01 24.55 7.94
C VAL A 380 1.39 24.84 9.31
N CYS A 381 2.18 25.46 10.20
CA CYS A 381 1.79 25.79 11.56
C CYS A 381 1.30 27.24 11.66
N ASP A 382 0.00 27.40 11.88
CA ASP A 382 -0.69 28.65 12.16
C ASP A 382 -1.03 28.78 13.64
N ARG A 383 -1.10 29.99 14.17
CA ARG A 383 -1.45 30.21 15.58
C ARG A 383 -2.92 29.95 15.84
N ALA A 384 -3.23 29.25 16.92
CA ALA A 384 -4.58 29.04 17.38
C ALA A 384 -5.21 30.33 17.98
N HIS A 385 -6.51 30.49 17.79
CA HIS A 385 -7.29 31.50 18.49
C HIS A 385 -7.39 31.19 19.99
N LYS A 386 -7.20 32.21 20.83
CA LYS A 386 -7.39 32.12 22.30
C LYS A 386 -8.84 31.92 22.69
N SER A 387 -9.75 32.65 22.03
CA SER A 387 -11.19 32.48 22.25
C SER A 387 -11.64 31.18 21.62
N LYS A 388 -12.17 30.26 22.45
CA LYS A 388 -12.73 28.98 22.00
C LYS A 388 -13.85 29.18 20.97
N ILE A 389 -14.66 30.22 21.12
CA ILE A 389 -15.76 30.53 20.20
C ILE A 389 -15.20 30.92 18.82
N VAL A 390 -14.27 31.88 18.78
CA VAL A 390 -13.66 32.33 17.52
C VAL A 390 -12.88 31.19 16.86
N HIS A 391 -12.16 30.39 17.66
CA HIS A 391 -11.46 29.20 17.19
C HIS A 391 -12.41 28.23 16.49
N ASN A 392 -13.51 27.85 17.16
CA ASN A 392 -14.46 26.91 16.60
C ASN A 392 -15.16 27.45 15.35
N ILE A 393 -15.41 28.76 15.26
CA ILE A 393 -15.95 29.40 14.05
C ILE A 393 -14.96 29.29 12.90
N ALA A 394 -13.68 29.62 13.13
CA ALA A 394 -12.65 29.55 12.10
C ALA A 394 -12.44 28.11 11.61
N ILE A 395 -12.32 27.15 12.53
CA ILE A 395 -12.21 25.72 12.20
C ILE A 395 -13.46 25.22 11.47
N GLY A 396 -14.67 25.60 11.93
CA GLY A 396 -15.92 25.24 11.25
C GLY A 396 -15.99 25.78 9.82
N ALA A 397 -15.55 27.01 9.60
CA ALA A 397 -15.44 27.60 8.27
C ALA A 397 -14.44 26.85 7.39
N MET A 398 -13.25 26.52 7.92
CA MET A 398 -12.25 25.70 7.22
C MET A 398 -12.80 24.33 6.83
N LYS A 399 -13.49 23.63 7.75
CA LYS A 399 -14.16 22.34 7.46
C LYS A 399 -15.22 22.47 6.37
N GLY A 400 -16.03 23.52 6.41
CA GLY A 400 -17.03 23.81 5.37
C GLY A 400 -16.38 24.04 4.00
N ILE A 401 -15.34 24.87 3.94
CA ILE A 401 -14.62 25.19 2.70
C ILE A 401 -13.88 23.97 2.16
N TYR A 402 -13.24 23.16 3.02
CA TYR A 402 -12.62 21.90 2.63
C TYR A 402 -13.63 20.96 1.94
N ASN A 403 -14.82 20.82 2.52
CA ASN A 403 -15.90 20.04 1.88
C ASN A 403 -16.31 20.65 0.53
N MET A 404 -16.46 21.97 0.43
CA MET A 404 -16.71 22.62 -0.86
C MET A 404 -15.60 22.31 -1.89
N MET A 405 -14.34 22.30 -1.48
CA MET A 405 -13.21 21.93 -2.33
C MET A 405 -13.24 20.45 -2.74
N MET A 406 -13.68 19.53 -1.86
CA MET A 406 -13.88 18.11 -2.21
C MET A 406 -14.81 17.93 -3.41
N GLY A 407 -15.76 18.85 -3.66
CA GLY A 407 -16.60 18.85 -4.85
C GLY A 407 -15.84 18.92 -6.19
N HIS A 408 -14.55 19.30 -6.17
CA HIS A 408 -13.66 19.36 -7.33
C HIS A 408 -12.85 18.07 -7.55
N ARG A 409 -13.05 17.02 -6.74
CA ARG A 409 -12.45 15.70 -6.99
C ARG A 409 -13.13 14.98 -8.16
N PRO A 410 -12.39 14.29 -9.06
CA PRO A 410 -12.97 13.40 -10.07
C PRO A 410 -13.92 12.35 -9.50
N HIS A 411 -13.52 11.71 -8.40
CA HIS A 411 -14.31 10.68 -7.72
C HIS A 411 -14.31 10.92 -6.21
N ILE A 412 -15.45 10.63 -5.57
CA ILE A 412 -15.60 10.71 -4.11
C ILE A 412 -16.31 9.44 -3.65
N ASN A 413 -15.57 8.56 -2.99
CA ASN A 413 -16.13 7.41 -2.32
C ASN A 413 -16.72 7.85 -0.98
N TYR A 414 -18.05 8.00 -0.91
CA TYR A 414 -18.69 8.42 0.34
C TYR A 414 -18.73 7.31 1.39
N ASP A 415 -18.60 6.04 1.00
CA ASP A 415 -18.72 4.91 1.92
C ASP A 415 -17.53 4.85 2.90
N GLU A 416 -16.34 5.32 2.50
CA GLU A 416 -15.20 5.57 3.39
C GLU A 416 -15.57 6.41 4.62
N TYR A 417 -16.48 7.37 4.44
CA TYR A 417 -16.88 8.29 5.51
C TYR A 417 -18.06 7.76 6.33
N ARG A 418 -18.86 6.81 5.80
CA ARG A 418 -20.04 6.27 6.49
C ARG A 418 -19.67 5.41 7.69
N ILE A 419 -18.48 4.83 7.69
CA ILE A 419 -17.93 4.05 8.80
C ILE A 419 -17.81 4.92 10.05
N LEU A 420 -17.50 6.21 9.88
CA LEU A 420 -17.09 7.10 10.97
C LEU A 420 -18.06 8.25 11.23
N ILE A 421 -19.01 8.51 10.31
CA ILE A 421 -19.83 9.72 10.34
C ILE A 421 -21.31 9.38 10.05
N PRO A 422 -22.28 9.94 10.81
CA PRO A 422 -23.71 9.74 10.57
C PRO A 422 -24.16 10.17 9.16
N ASP A 423 -25.14 9.45 8.61
CA ASP A 423 -25.70 9.68 7.27
C ASP A 423 -26.18 11.13 7.01
N ARG A 424 -26.67 11.81 8.06
CA ARG A 424 -27.07 13.23 7.95
C ARG A 424 -25.89 14.14 7.57
N THR A 425 -24.69 13.84 8.07
CA THR A 425 -23.48 14.60 7.76
C THR A 425 -23.03 14.30 6.34
N ILE A 426 -23.12 13.04 5.89
CA ILE A 426 -22.84 12.67 4.50
C ILE A 426 -23.74 13.43 3.52
N LYS A 427 -25.04 13.57 3.85
CA LYS A 427 -25.97 14.41 3.07
C LYS A 427 -25.51 15.86 3.02
N LEU A 428 -25.09 16.42 4.15
CA LEU A 428 -24.53 17.78 4.21
C LEU A 428 -23.26 17.92 3.36
N MET A 429 -22.35 16.94 3.41
CA MET A 429 -21.15 16.92 2.57
C MET A 429 -21.53 16.96 1.09
N LYS A 430 -22.47 16.12 0.64
CA LYS A 430 -22.95 16.14 -0.76
C LYS A 430 -23.50 17.51 -1.19
N VAL A 431 -24.23 18.19 -0.30
CA VAL A 431 -24.73 19.55 -0.54
C VAL A 431 -23.56 20.54 -0.67
N LEU A 432 -22.63 20.55 0.29
CA LEU A 432 -21.46 21.44 0.27
C LEU A 432 -20.57 21.21 -0.96
N ASN A 433 -20.32 19.94 -1.31
CA ASN A 433 -19.58 19.56 -2.51
C ASN A 433 -20.24 20.12 -3.78
N THR A 434 -21.58 20.12 -3.82
CA THR A 434 -22.35 20.67 -4.96
C THR A 434 -22.23 22.19 -5.02
N ILE A 435 -22.36 22.88 -3.88
CA ILE A 435 -22.19 24.34 -3.79
C ILE A 435 -20.76 24.73 -4.18
N GLY A 436 -19.76 23.96 -3.76
CA GLY A 436 -18.35 24.20 -4.05
C GLY A 436 -18.02 24.27 -5.54
N LYS A 437 -18.75 23.54 -6.39
CA LYS A 437 -18.59 23.57 -7.86
C LYS A 437 -18.96 24.92 -8.48
N ALA A 438 -19.74 25.76 -7.80
CA ALA A 438 -20.08 27.10 -8.26
C ALA A 438 -18.93 28.11 -8.09
N PHE A 439 -17.88 27.74 -7.35
CA PHE A 439 -16.73 28.60 -7.09
C PHE A 439 -15.44 27.99 -7.66
N PRO A 440 -14.54 28.79 -8.26
CA PRO A 440 -13.23 28.31 -8.66
C PRO A 440 -12.47 27.72 -7.47
N MET A 441 -11.75 26.61 -7.67
CA MET A 441 -10.99 25.95 -6.59
C MET A 441 -10.03 26.94 -5.89
N ARG A 442 -9.31 27.77 -6.65
CA ARG A 442 -8.40 28.78 -6.10
C ARG A 442 -9.08 29.84 -5.23
N PHE A 443 -10.35 30.16 -5.48
CA PHE A 443 -11.12 31.07 -4.62
C PHE A 443 -11.44 30.42 -3.27
N LEU A 444 -11.82 29.14 -3.28
CA LEU A 444 -12.05 28.39 -2.05
C LEU A 444 -10.76 28.22 -1.25
N ALA A 445 -9.66 27.84 -1.91
CA ALA A 445 -8.33 27.73 -1.29
C ALA A 445 -7.88 29.04 -0.64
N PHE A 446 -8.12 30.19 -1.28
CA PHE A 446 -7.83 31.51 -0.69
C PHE A 446 -8.57 31.72 0.63
N TRP A 447 -9.86 31.40 0.69
CA TRP A 447 -10.63 31.57 1.92
C TRP A 447 -10.22 30.55 2.99
N TYR A 448 -9.88 29.32 2.60
CA TYR A 448 -9.32 28.32 3.51
C TYR A 448 -8.06 28.85 4.20
N ASP A 449 -7.05 29.30 3.43
CA ASP A 449 -5.82 29.91 3.95
C ASP A 449 -6.11 31.17 4.79
N ALA A 450 -7.10 31.98 4.39
CA ALA A 450 -7.49 33.18 5.12
C ALA A 450 -8.05 32.87 6.52
N PHE A 451 -8.84 31.81 6.67
CA PHE A 451 -9.32 31.35 7.98
C PHE A 451 -8.22 30.69 8.79
N ALA A 452 -7.38 29.87 8.18
CA ALA A 452 -6.23 29.25 8.85
C ALA A 452 -5.33 30.31 9.51
N ARG A 453 -4.91 31.32 8.73
CA ARG A 453 -4.01 32.37 9.20
C ARG A 453 -4.67 33.40 10.13
N SER A 454 -5.97 33.34 10.34
CA SER A 454 -6.71 34.36 11.10
C SER A 454 -6.28 34.45 12.57
N GLY A 455 -5.73 33.38 13.14
CA GLY A 455 -5.17 33.40 14.50
C GLY A 455 -3.77 34.02 14.59
N ASN A 456 -3.06 34.19 13.47
CA ASN A 456 -1.68 34.68 13.44
C ASN A 456 -1.51 36.14 13.88
N PHE A 457 -2.59 36.94 13.86
CA PHE A 457 -2.56 38.30 14.39
C PHE A 457 -2.25 38.33 15.89
N ASN A 458 -2.53 37.24 16.61
CA ASN A 458 -2.24 37.14 18.03
C ASN A 458 -0.85 36.55 18.30
N ARG A 459 0.15 37.41 18.39
CA ARG A 459 1.53 37.00 18.72
C ARG A 459 1.69 36.36 20.12
N ARG A 460 0.67 36.47 20.98
CA ARG A 460 0.65 35.86 22.32
C ARG A 460 -0.08 34.51 22.35
N ALA A 461 -0.43 33.94 21.19
CA ALA A 461 -0.97 32.58 21.13
C ALA A 461 0.07 31.59 21.66
N THR A 462 -0.41 30.57 22.37
CA THR A 462 0.38 29.52 23.03
C THR A 462 0.44 28.25 22.21
N ASP A 463 -0.47 28.08 21.26
CA ASP A 463 -0.65 26.84 20.50
C ASP A 463 -0.65 27.12 19.00
N TYR A 464 -0.13 26.15 18.24
CA TYR A 464 -0.33 26.02 16.81
C TYR A 464 -1.57 25.17 16.51
N ILE A 465 -2.18 25.44 15.36
CA ILE A 465 -2.94 24.49 14.56
C ILE A 465 -2.12 24.17 13.30
N MET A 466 -2.34 22.99 12.74
CA MET A 466 -1.76 22.62 11.44
C MET A 466 -2.88 22.57 10.41
N GLU A 467 -2.97 23.56 9.52
CA GLU A 467 -4.09 23.58 8.55
C GLU A 467 -3.91 22.57 7.42
N SER A 468 -2.68 22.14 7.17
CA SER A 468 -2.30 21.17 6.17
C SER A 468 -2.23 19.79 6.83
N CYS A 469 -3.38 19.23 7.23
CA CYS A 469 -3.46 17.87 7.76
C CYS A 469 -4.81 17.23 7.40
N ALA A 470 -5.01 15.97 7.79
CA ALA A 470 -6.32 15.33 7.69
C ALA A 470 -7.41 16.22 8.32
N ILE A 471 -8.55 16.39 7.63
CA ILE A 471 -9.60 17.35 8.03
C ILE A 471 -10.20 17.09 9.43
N ARG A 472 -10.02 15.89 9.96
CA ARG A 472 -10.43 15.52 11.33
C ARG A 472 -9.47 16.09 12.38
N CYS A 473 -8.21 16.33 12.01
CA CYS A 473 -7.12 16.73 12.89
C CYS A 473 -6.91 18.26 12.94
N ILE A 474 -7.49 19.04 12.03
CA ILE A 474 -7.24 20.51 11.95
C ILE A 474 -7.68 21.29 13.20
N GLU A 475 -8.50 20.69 14.07
CA GLU A 475 -8.95 21.28 15.34
C GLU A 475 -8.01 21.01 16.51
N LEU A 476 -7.05 20.11 16.33
CA LEU A 476 -6.04 19.81 17.32
C LEU A 476 -5.10 21.00 17.50
N LYS A 477 -4.68 21.20 18.74
CA LYS A 477 -3.79 22.28 19.14
C LYS A 477 -2.52 21.68 19.69
N TYR A 478 -1.39 22.21 19.25
CA TYR A 478 -0.07 21.78 19.68
C TYR A 478 0.65 22.95 20.34
N PRO A 479 1.09 22.84 21.60
CA PRO A 479 1.82 23.92 22.26
C PRO A 479 3.05 24.35 21.46
N ILE A 480 3.17 25.66 21.20
CA ILE A 480 4.32 26.26 20.49
C ILE A 480 5.63 25.96 21.23
N ALA A 481 5.54 25.83 22.56
CA ALA A 481 6.67 25.50 23.42
C ALA A 481 7.28 24.12 23.12
N HIS A 482 6.50 23.15 22.62
CA HIS A 482 7.04 21.83 22.28
C HIS A 482 8.04 21.92 21.13
N PHE A 483 7.75 22.75 20.13
CA PHE A 483 8.63 23.01 19.00
C PHE A 483 9.90 23.76 19.45
N GLY A 484 9.72 24.89 20.16
CA GLY A 484 10.83 25.69 20.69
C GLY A 484 11.81 26.18 19.62
N GLU A 485 13.11 26.12 19.90
CA GLU A 485 14.18 26.37 18.91
C GLU A 485 14.51 25.09 18.10
N GLY A 486 14.05 23.94 18.57
CA GLY A 486 14.31 22.62 18.00
C GLY A 486 15.63 22.03 18.48
N GLN A 487 15.84 20.77 18.14
CA GLN A 487 17.08 20.04 18.34
C GLN A 487 17.41 19.20 17.11
N ARG A 488 18.70 19.03 16.81
CA ARG A 488 19.15 18.18 15.70
C ARG A 488 19.34 16.76 16.19
N LEU A 489 18.71 15.80 15.52
CA LEU A 489 18.82 14.37 15.81
C LEU A 489 19.32 13.61 14.57
N PRO A 490 20.03 12.49 14.74
CA PRO A 490 20.44 11.63 13.63
C PRO A 490 19.24 11.06 12.87
N PHE A 491 19.29 11.13 11.54
CA PHE A 491 18.32 10.54 10.63
C PHE A 491 19.05 9.95 9.43
N GLU A 492 19.10 8.64 9.33
CA GLU A 492 19.86 7.93 8.30
C GLU A 492 21.34 8.39 8.31
N SER A 493 21.79 9.02 7.22
CA SER A 493 23.15 9.55 7.06
C SER A 493 23.26 11.07 7.31
N ILE A 494 22.17 11.72 7.70
CA ILE A 494 22.10 13.16 7.95
C ILE A 494 21.65 13.45 9.40
N GLU A 495 21.65 14.72 9.77
CA GLU A 495 20.95 15.19 10.97
C GLU A 495 19.76 16.02 10.52
N VAL A 496 18.64 15.97 11.24
CA VAL A 496 17.42 16.73 10.91
C VAL A 496 16.83 17.38 12.15
N MET A 497 15.92 18.33 11.95
CA MET A 497 15.31 19.08 13.05
C MET A 497 14.12 18.32 13.68
N ALA A 498 14.18 18.11 14.98
CA ALA A 498 13.09 17.64 15.84
C ALA A 498 12.57 18.77 16.74
N PRO A 499 11.32 18.68 17.26
CA PRO A 499 10.85 19.55 18.32
C PRO A 499 11.78 19.53 19.56
N SER A 500 11.85 20.65 20.28
CA SER A 500 12.63 20.75 21.53
C SER A 500 12.13 19.77 22.60
N ASP A 501 10.83 19.53 22.64
CA ASP A 501 10.16 18.52 23.46
C ASP A 501 9.38 17.57 22.54
N TYR A 502 10.10 16.66 21.89
CA TYR A 502 9.50 15.69 20.97
C TYR A 502 8.58 14.71 21.71
N ASP A 503 8.86 14.40 22.98
CA ASP A 503 8.03 13.50 23.80
C ASP A 503 6.65 14.09 24.03
N ALA A 504 6.58 15.35 24.50
CA ALA A 504 5.30 16.04 24.68
C ALA A 504 4.58 16.24 23.34
N GLN A 505 5.32 16.48 22.25
CA GLN A 505 4.74 16.61 20.92
C GLN A 505 4.09 15.31 20.44
N LEU A 506 4.76 14.16 20.59
CA LEU A 506 4.24 12.85 20.23
C LEU A 506 3.02 12.49 21.11
N HIS A 507 3.08 12.76 22.41
CA HIS A 507 1.96 12.55 23.33
C HIS A 507 0.71 13.34 22.91
N ASP A 508 0.85 14.64 22.59
CA ASP A 508 -0.28 15.47 22.16
C ASP A 508 -0.82 15.08 20.76
N MET A 509 0.02 14.46 19.93
CA MET A 509 -0.38 13.81 18.68
C MET A 509 -1.01 12.42 18.90
N ARG A 510 -1.11 11.96 20.15
CA ARG A 510 -1.70 10.68 20.61
C ARG A 510 -0.82 9.45 20.40
N TYR A 511 0.49 9.62 20.18
CA TYR A 511 1.46 8.54 20.07
C TYR A 511 2.06 8.16 21.43
N ASN A 512 1.23 7.80 22.41
CA ASN A 512 1.68 7.65 23.80
C ASN A 512 2.68 6.50 24.04
N ASN A 513 2.64 5.45 23.22
CA ASN A 513 3.51 4.26 23.33
C ASN A 513 4.44 4.11 22.11
N TYR A 514 4.88 5.23 21.54
CA TYR A 514 5.61 5.24 20.27
C TYR A 514 6.92 4.44 20.26
N MET A 515 7.46 4.06 21.43
CA MET A 515 8.65 3.23 21.56
C MET A 515 8.40 1.73 21.38
N GLU A 516 7.16 1.25 21.53
CA GLU A 516 6.78 -0.12 21.20
C GLU A 516 6.62 -0.28 19.67
N PHE A 517 6.37 -1.46 19.12
CA PHE A 517 6.02 -1.63 17.68
C PHE A 517 4.52 -1.90 17.49
N PRO A 518 3.88 -1.37 16.42
CA PRO A 518 2.46 -1.58 16.21
C PRO A 518 2.24 -3.06 15.87
N ARG A 519 0.98 -3.46 15.82
CA ARG A 519 0.59 -4.83 15.44
C ARG A 519 1.19 -5.24 14.10
N MET A 520 1.59 -6.50 13.95
CA MET A 520 2.32 -6.96 12.76
C MET A 520 1.48 -6.82 11.48
N SER A 521 0.17 -7.02 11.57
CA SER A 521 -0.75 -6.93 10.42
C SER A 521 -0.76 -5.54 9.74
N VAL A 522 -0.46 -4.48 10.50
CA VAL A 522 -0.45 -3.08 10.03
C VAL A 522 0.94 -2.56 9.66
N ARG A 523 2.01 -3.34 9.85
CA ARG A 523 3.38 -2.96 9.47
C ARG A 523 3.56 -3.08 7.95
N LYS A 524 3.04 -2.10 7.21
CA LYS A 524 3.08 -2.00 5.74
C LYS A 524 3.03 -0.54 5.26
N PRO A 525 3.55 -0.24 4.06
CA PRO A 525 3.51 1.09 3.47
C PRO A 525 2.09 1.59 3.24
N SER A 526 1.84 2.84 3.58
CA SER A 526 0.53 3.45 3.57
C SER A 526 0.11 3.99 2.22
N HIS A 527 1.06 4.63 1.55
CA HIS A 527 0.89 5.30 0.29
C HIS A 527 0.99 4.31 -0.88
N TYR A 528 1.68 3.18 -0.69
CA TYR A 528 1.63 2.05 -1.62
C TYR A 528 0.26 1.35 -1.64
N PHE A 529 -0.34 1.10 -0.46
CA PHE A 529 -1.61 0.36 -0.37
C PHE A 529 -2.87 1.25 -0.27
N ASN A 530 -2.72 2.57 -0.09
CA ASN A 530 -3.79 3.48 0.35
C ASN A 530 -4.50 2.95 1.61
N SER A 531 -3.71 2.53 2.60
CA SER A 531 -4.24 2.15 3.91
C SER A 531 -4.16 3.32 4.87
N ASP A 532 -5.25 3.58 5.60
CA ASP A 532 -5.16 4.33 6.84
C ASP A 532 -4.15 3.59 7.70
N ILE A 533 -2.96 4.15 7.91
CA ILE A 533 -2.07 3.57 8.91
C ILE A 533 -2.80 3.77 10.24
N GLU A 534 -3.14 2.67 10.90
CA GLU A 534 -3.23 2.72 12.35
C GLU A 534 -1.80 2.92 12.87
N ILE A 535 -1.30 4.17 12.81
CA ILE A 535 0.01 4.55 13.34
C ILE A 535 -0.10 4.60 14.87
N TRP A 536 -0.67 3.58 15.53
CA TRP A 536 -1.00 3.57 16.97
C TRP A 536 -2.39 4.10 17.36
#